data_AF-A0A645FS71-F1
#
_entry.id   AF-A0A645FS71-F1
#
_cell.length_a   1.000
_cell.length_b   1.000
_cell.length_c   1.000
_cell.angle_alpha   90.00
_cell.angle_beta   90.00
_cell.angle_gamma   90.00
#
_symmetry.space_group_name_H-M   'P 1'
#
loop_
_entity.id
_entity.type
_entity.pdbx_description
1 polymer ?
#
loop_
_entity_poly.entity_id
_entity_poly.type
_entity_poly.pdbx_seq_one_letter_code
_entity_poly.pdbx_strand_id
1 'polypeptide(L)' 'MILPDNVDKEKITAKVENGVLNIELPKLSEQETKKAQKLIEIH' A
#
# COMPACT_ATOMS: atom_id res chain seq x y z
N MET A 1 -6.59 9.61 -11.46
CA MET A 1 -5.46 8.67 -11.30
C MET A 1 -5.88 7.66 -10.24
N ILE A 2 -5.84 6.36 -10.54
CA ILE A 2 -6.39 5.30 -9.68
C ILE A 2 -5.22 4.50 -9.12
N LEU A 3 -5.11 4.45 -7.79
CA LEU A 3 -4.13 3.61 -7.09
C LEU A 3 -4.68 2.19 -7.01
N PRO A 4 -3.85 1.14 -7.23
CA PRO A 4 -4.29 -0.23 -7.03
C PRO A 4 -4.68 -0.48 -5.57
N ASP A 5 -5.78 -1.20 -5.34
CA ASP A 5 -6.27 -1.50 -3.99
C ASP A 5 -5.35 -2.42 -3.17
N ASN A 6 -4.39 -3.07 -3.82
CA ASN A 6 -3.41 -3.96 -3.17
C ASN A 6 -2.14 -3.24 -2.70
N VAL A 7 -2.16 -1.91 -2.64
CA VAL A 7 -1.06 -1.10 -2.13
C VAL A 7 -1.39 -0.69 -0.70
N ASP A 8 -0.41 -0.85 0.19
CA ASP A 8 -0.50 -0.35 1.57
C ASP A 8 -0.42 1.18 1.55
N LYS A 9 -1.58 1.84 1.59
CA LYS A 9 -1.72 3.30 1.50
C LYS A 9 -1.12 4.03 2.70
N GLU A 10 -0.96 3.36 3.84
CA GLU A 10 -0.41 3.95 5.05
C GLU A 10 1.13 3.94 5.05
N LYS A 11 1.75 3.05 4.27
CA LYS A 11 3.23 2.94 4.15
C LYS A 11 3.81 3.50 2.86
N ILE A 12 3.04 4.26 2.08
CA ILE A 12 3.55 4.88 0.85
C ILE A 12 4.64 5.89 1.24
N THR A 13 5.83 5.72 0.66
CA THR A 13 6.96 6.61 0.93
C THR A 13 7.34 7.34 -0.35
N ALA A 14 7.53 8.66 -0.28
CA ALA A 14 7.99 9.47 -1.41
C ALA A 14 9.28 10.17 -1.03
N LYS A 15 10.31 10.04 -1.87
CA LYS A 15 11.61 10.66 -1.69
C LYS A 15 12.05 11.33 -2.99
N VAL A 16 12.74 12.45 -2.88
CA VAL A 16 13.30 13.16 -4.03
C VAL A 16 14.81 13.02 -3.96
N GLU A 17 15.38 12.33 -4.94
CA GLU A 17 16.83 12.11 -5.04
C GLU A 17 17.30 12.55 -6.43
N ASN A 18 18.36 13.35 -6.49
CA ASN A 18 18.94 13.86 -7.74
C ASN A 18 17.94 14.56 -8.68
N GLY A 19 16.91 15.21 -8.13
CA GLY A 19 15.86 15.88 -8.91
C GLY A 19 14.79 14.94 -9.49
N VAL A 20 14.83 13.64 -9.13
CA VAL A 20 13.84 12.64 -9.51
C VAL A 20 12.97 12.30 -8.30
N LEU A 21 11.66 12.27 -8.50
CA LEU A 21 10.69 11.83 -7.49
C LEU A 21 10.60 10.30 -7.52
N ASN A 22 11.09 9.66 -6.47
CA ASN A 22 10.97 8.22 -6.24
C ASN A 22 9.81 7.96 -5.27
N ILE A 23 8.85 7.14 -5.71
CA ILE A 23 7.70 6.75 -4.89
C ILE A 23 7.78 5.24 -4.67
N GLU A 24 7.89 4.84 -3.41
CA GLU A 24 7.88 3.45 -2.98
C GLU A 24 6.44 3.09 -2.56
N LEU A 25 5.83 2.19 -3.33
CA LEU A 25 4.48 1.67 -3.12
C LEU A 25 4.59 0.20 -2.68
N PRO A 26 4.73 -0.06 -1.37
CA PRO A 26 4.80 -1.43 -0.87
C PRO A 26 3.48 -2.16 -1.16
N LYS A 27 3.59 -3.35 -1.73
CA LYS A 27 2.44 -4.25 -1.92
C LYS A 27 2.12 -4.94 -0.62
N LEU A 28 0.83 -5.14 -0.35
CA LEU A 28 0.41 -5.99 0.76
C LEU A 28 0.90 -7.42 0.50
N SER A 29 1.62 -7.99 1.46
CA SER A 29 2.04 -9.39 1.40
C SER A 29 0.81 -10.30 1.40
N GLU A 30 0.82 -11.42 0.66
CA GLU A 30 -0.34 -12.34 0.56
C GLU A 30 -0.88 -12.80 1.92
N GLN A 31 -0.03 -12.86 2.95
CA GLN A 31 -0.43 -13.18 4.32
C GLN A 31 -1.24 -12.06 4.99
N GLU A 32 -0.89 -10.79 4.74
CA GLU A 32 -1.62 -9.63 5.27
C GLU A 32 -2.93 -9.42 4.51
N THR A 33 -2.94 -9.62 3.18
CA THR A 33 -4.18 -9.57 2.38
C THR A 33 -5.18 -10.64 2.82
N LYS A 34 -4.72 -11.86 3.13
CA LYS A 34 -5.58 -12.93 3.68
C LYS A 34 -6.07 -12.65 5.10
N LYS A 35 -5.30 -11.94 5.93
CA LYS A 35 -5.74 -11.53 7.27
C LYS A 35 -6.75 -10.39 7.20
N ALA A 36 -6.50 -9.38 6.36
CA ALA A 36 -7.41 -8.26 6.14
C ALA A 36 -8.75 -8.71 5.55
N GLN A 37 -8.76 -9.65 4.59
CA GLN A 37 -10.00 -10.25 4.06
C GLN A 37 -10.85 -10.97 5.12
N LYS A 38 -10.25 -11.41 6.23
CA LYS A 38 -10.95 -12.12 7.31
C LYS A 38 -11.46 -11.19 8.42
N LEU A 39 -10.93 -9.97 8.52
CA LEU A 39 -11.51 -8.93 9.36
C LEU A 39 -12.64 -8.25 8.59
N ILE A 40 -13.84 -8.80 8.67
CA ILE A 40 -15.06 -8.07 8.36
C ILE A 40 -15.66 -7.71 9.72
N GLU A 41 -15.36 -6.50 10.23
CA GLU A 41 -16.11 -5.93 11.35
C GLU A 41 -17.44 -5.41 10.81
N ILE A 42 -18.54 -6.04 11.25
CA ILE A 42 -19.90 -5.57 11.02
C ILE A 42 -20.24 -4.68 12.22
N HIS A 43 -20.53 -3.40 11.98
CA HIS A 43 -21.05 -2.46 12.98
C HIS A 43 -22.56 -2.26 12.77
#